data_AF-A0A858ATT7-F1
#
_entry.id   AF-A0A858ATT7-F1
#
_cell.length_a   1.000
_cell.length_b   1.000
_cell.length_c   1.000
_cell.angle_alpha   90.00
_cell.angle_beta   90.00
_cell.angle_gamma   90.00
#
_symmetry.space_group_name_H-M   'P 1'
#
loop_
_entity.id
_entity.type
_entity.pdbx_description
1 polymer ?
#
loop_
_entity_poly.entity_id
_entity_poly.type
_entity_poly.pdbx_seq_one_letter_code
_entity_poly.pdbx_strand_id
1 'polypeptide(L)'
;MKKLLTILAAASFLVSTSTTTVVSCTVKSKSINSLNFNWDLGVLEEVSQKEIIRAIARVNDIDLNDKRGIELLASMKFDYNSTVSFFEEGTTSNPGDKLTFISKIEATPNSKVLKGSVNITFKATDEAVIKSQNPIQNQEKNLVGTWWNWGNTIKDEHNNDKGLGWRGVFLEQFAYNEKNPYDIINISSLYTKAGEYQIDSLNINDLTYNPHPKPENPGWPYDGDNDDTNSHFLIDRKKRRETNGSSKEGFGKDPKIITSLGGATADRMMWKWNQKNQLKNKLKEVLDTFGLDGLEIALSGRTLYNRESQETLSQAVKEIMVENWLQGKDFYLSISTRIPWLLKSATAMNKPSVVPFIESMDGWFNDISIITYNLSRPVNQIIAPETFTVDGVTYEKGEKIRSNLSPDIEKAAFFYGTIRALLDDKWNPNSKYYDLSNKPIRIATTTPFASSTGGFGFEKNSDESNLEIALREIYKDTKVSNPDVARNIVGLSYFGITLDQIISNEKPTEPTKFNHGSSLSKFIEEANKLNKPKK
;
A
#
# COMPACT_ATOMS: atom_id res chain seq x y z
N MET A 1 42.08 36.46 20.00
CA MET A 1 42.16 35.28 19.10
C MET A 1 41.00 34.29 19.24
N LYS A 2 40.63 33.81 20.44
CA LYS A 2 39.52 32.83 20.59
C LYS A 2 38.16 33.29 20.03
N LYS A 3 37.78 34.56 20.21
CA LYS A 3 36.52 35.11 19.65
C LYS A 3 36.52 35.26 18.12
N LEU A 4 37.69 35.43 17.50
CA LEU A 4 37.82 35.53 16.04
C LEU A 4 37.71 34.15 15.38
N LEU A 5 38.26 33.11 16.03
CA LEU A 5 38.12 31.71 15.62
C LEU A 5 36.67 31.21 15.73
N THR A 6 35.89 31.66 16.73
CA THR A 6 34.47 31.30 16.84
C THR A 6 33.61 31.95 15.74
N ILE A 7 33.92 33.17 15.33
CA ILE A 7 33.24 33.86 14.22
C ILE A 7 33.63 33.22 12.88
N LEU A 8 34.90 32.86 12.68
CA LEU A 8 35.34 32.13 11.48
C LEU A 8 34.77 30.71 11.41
N ALA A 9 34.61 30.01 12.53
CA ALA A 9 33.95 28.70 12.58
C ALA A 9 32.45 28.79 12.26
N ALA A 10 31.75 29.80 12.79
CA ALA A 10 30.35 30.07 12.47
C ALA A 10 30.16 30.52 11.01
N ALA A 11 31.10 31.30 10.46
CA ALA A 11 31.11 31.68 9.05
C ALA A 11 31.43 30.47 8.14
N SER A 12 32.33 29.55 8.53
CA SER A 12 32.59 28.34 7.75
C SER A 12 31.40 27.36 7.74
N PHE A 13 30.55 27.36 8.79
CA PHE A 13 29.30 26.59 8.80
C PHE A 13 28.17 27.27 8.01
N LEU A 14 28.18 28.59 7.87
CA LEU A 14 27.22 29.33 7.03
C LEU A 14 27.63 29.37 5.54
N VAL A 15 28.92 29.23 5.24
CA VAL A 15 29.45 29.21 3.86
C VAL A 15 29.57 27.78 3.30
N SER A 16 29.47 26.73 4.13
CA SER A 16 29.35 25.33 3.67
C SER A 16 27.90 24.89 3.38
N THR A 17 26.89 25.75 3.62
CA THR A 17 25.48 25.44 3.35
C THR A 17 24.93 26.19 2.13
N SER A 18 25.75 26.99 1.46
CA SER A 18 25.38 27.68 0.23
C SER A 18 25.91 26.93 -0.99
N THR A 19 24.97 26.34 -1.72
CA THR A 19 25.08 26.00 -3.14
C THR A 19 25.99 24.81 -3.51
N THR A 20 25.53 23.59 -3.23
CA THR A 20 25.31 22.73 -4.40
C THR A 20 24.29 23.44 -5.27
N THR A 21 24.77 24.30 -6.17
CA THR A 21 24.06 24.60 -7.40
C THR A 21 23.99 23.27 -8.12
N VAL A 22 23.02 22.43 -7.73
CA VAL A 22 22.51 21.41 -8.61
C VAL A 22 22.19 22.20 -9.85
N VAL A 23 22.91 21.92 -10.95
CA VAL A 23 22.46 22.30 -12.28
C VAL A 23 21.15 21.53 -12.44
N SER A 24 20.10 22.11 -11.87
CA SER A 24 18.72 21.79 -12.13
C SER A 24 18.60 22.15 -13.58
N CYS A 25 18.78 21.17 -14.46
CA CYS A 25 18.00 21.14 -15.68
C CYS A 25 16.56 21.24 -15.19
N THR A 26 16.04 22.46 -15.06
CA THR A 26 14.72 22.72 -14.54
C THR A 26 13.79 22.05 -15.52
N VAL A 27 13.34 20.85 -15.18
CA VAL A 27 12.37 20.12 -16.00
C VAL A 27 11.19 21.07 -16.08
N LYS A 28 10.96 21.64 -17.27
CA LYS A 28 9.91 22.65 -17.47
C LYS A 28 8.57 21.93 -17.37
N SER A 29 7.99 21.88 -16.17
CA SER A 29 6.63 21.40 -15.98
C SER A 29 5.66 22.34 -16.69
N LYS A 30 4.69 21.74 -17.40
CA LYS A 30 3.64 22.49 -18.11
C LYS A 30 2.53 22.85 -17.13
N SER A 31 1.90 24.00 -17.33
CA SER A 31 0.66 24.30 -16.59
C SER A 31 -0.46 23.42 -17.13
N ILE A 32 -1.27 22.82 -16.26
CA ILE A 32 -2.44 22.04 -16.69
C ILE A 32 -3.43 22.89 -17.50
N ASN A 33 -3.58 24.19 -17.18
CA ASN A 33 -4.40 25.13 -17.94
C ASN A 33 -3.85 25.46 -19.33
N SER A 34 -2.59 25.11 -19.62
CA SER A 34 -2.00 25.27 -20.96
C SER A 34 -2.20 24.05 -21.85
N LEU A 35 -2.84 22.99 -21.33
CA LEU A 35 -3.25 21.86 -22.14
C LEU A 35 -4.51 22.25 -22.91
N ASN A 36 -4.50 22.05 -24.23
CA ASN A 36 -5.67 22.25 -25.08
C ASN A 36 -6.64 21.04 -24.96
N PHE A 37 -6.90 20.60 -23.73
CA PHE A 37 -7.81 19.49 -23.48
C PHE A 37 -9.26 20.00 -23.43
N ASN A 38 -10.18 19.16 -23.90
CA ASN A 38 -11.59 19.28 -23.54
C ASN A 38 -11.77 18.84 -22.08
N TRP A 39 -12.30 19.75 -21.27
CA TRP A 39 -12.53 19.57 -19.84
C TRP A 39 -14.00 19.27 -19.49
N ASP A 40 -14.87 19.16 -20.51
CA ASP A 40 -16.21 18.59 -20.36
C ASP A 40 -16.17 17.08 -20.61
N LEU A 41 -16.33 16.31 -19.54
CA LEU A 41 -16.18 14.86 -19.53
C LEU A 41 -17.46 14.12 -19.94
N GLY A 42 -18.57 14.85 -20.11
CA GLY A 42 -19.88 14.29 -20.41
C GLY A 42 -20.46 13.52 -19.22
N VAL A 43 -21.14 12.42 -19.50
CA VAL A 43 -21.83 11.60 -18.48
C VAL A 43 -20.88 10.57 -17.88
N LEU A 44 -20.86 10.50 -16.54
CA LEU A 44 -20.15 9.52 -15.74
C LEU A 44 -21.16 8.72 -14.90
N GLU A 45 -21.05 7.39 -14.94
CA GLU A 45 -21.83 6.51 -14.06
C GLU A 45 -21.23 6.42 -12.65
N GLU A 46 -19.90 6.48 -12.57
CA GLU A 46 -19.15 6.50 -11.33
C GLU A 46 -18.16 7.66 -11.34
N VAL A 47 -17.95 8.26 -10.16
CA VAL A 47 -17.00 9.36 -9.98
C VAL A 47 -15.83 8.85 -9.15
N SER A 48 -14.70 8.62 -9.81
CA SER A 48 -13.44 8.16 -9.20
C SER A 48 -12.24 8.66 -10.00
N GLN A 49 -11.04 8.67 -9.40
CA GLN A 49 -9.79 9.00 -10.10
C GLN A 49 -9.67 8.22 -11.41
N LYS A 50 -9.93 6.90 -11.39
CA LYS A 50 -9.87 6.04 -12.57
C LYS A 50 -10.84 6.49 -13.66
N GLU A 51 -12.12 6.68 -13.32
CA GLU A 51 -13.15 7.01 -14.31
C GLU A 51 -12.97 8.43 -14.86
N ILE A 52 -12.53 9.37 -14.03
CA ILE A 52 -12.18 10.72 -14.46
C ILE A 52 -11.01 10.70 -15.46
N ILE A 53 -9.94 9.96 -15.17
CA ILE A 53 -8.80 9.83 -16.09
C ILE A 53 -9.23 9.17 -17.42
N ARG A 54 -10.05 8.11 -17.37
CA ARG A 54 -10.59 7.46 -18.58
C ARG A 54 -11.47 8.41 -19.38
N ALA A 55 -12.29 9.23 -18.71
CA ALA A 55 -13.14 10.19 -19.37
C ALA A 55 -12.32 11.31 -20.04
N ILE A 56 -11.31 11.86 -19.34
CA ILE A 56 -10.37 12.84 -19.93
C ILE A 56 -9.68 12.22 -21.15
N ALA A 57 -9.20 10.98 -21.06
CA ALA A 57 -8.56 10.30 -22.19
C ALA A 57 -9.50 10.18 -23.39
N ARG A 58 -10.74 9.72 -23.15
CA ARG A 58 -11.77 9.54 -24.18
C ARG A 58 -12.13 10.83 -24.90
N VAL A 59 -12.36 11.93 -24.18
CA VAL A 59 -12.79 13.20 -24.80
C VAL A 59 -11.64 13.96 -25.48
N ASN A 60 -10.40 13.49 -25.31
CA ASN A 60 -9.19 14.07 -25.89
C ASN A 60 -8.45 13.10 -26.84
N ASP A 61 -9.09 11.99 -27.24
CA ASP A 61 -8.54 10.98 -28.14
C ASP A 61 -7.16 10.41 -27.70
N ILE A 62 -6.94 10.28 -26.39
CA ILE A 62 -5.71 9.71 -25.83
C ILE A 62 -5.87 8.19 -25.72
N ASP A 63 -5.03 7.44 -26.45
CA ASP A 63 -5.01 5.98 -26.46
C ASP A 63 -3.69 5.40 -25.90
N LEU A 64 -3.51 4.08 -26.03
CA LEU A 64 -2.29 3.38 -25.57
C LEU A 64 -1.02 3.75 -26.36
N ASN A 65 -1.15 4.34 -27.55
CA ASN A 65 -0.04 4.76 -28.39
C ASN A 65 0.41 6.20 -28.06
N ASP A 66 -0.47 7.02 -27.48
CA ASP A 66 -0.13 8.37 -27.01
C ASP A 66 0.63 8.36 -25.68
N LYS A 67 1.94 8.08 -25.78
CA LYS A 67 2.86 8.12 -24.64
C LYS A 67 2.86 9.46 -23.92
N ARG A 68 2.62 10.58 -24.62
CA ARG A 68 2.65 11.91 -24.01
C ARG A 68 1.36 12.18 -23.25
N GLY A 69 0.22 11.83 -23.82
CA GLY A 69 -1.09 11.87 -23.16
C GLY A 69 -1.10 11.02 -21.89
N ILE A 70 -0.60 9.78 -21.95
CA ILE A 70 -0.46 8.91 -20.77
C ILE A 70 0.39 9.57 -19.67
N GLU A 71 1.54 10.15 -20.02
CA GLU A 71 2.40 10.84 -19.05
C GLU A 71 1.68 12.04 -18.40
N LEU A 72 0.90 12.80 -19.19
CA LEU A 72 0.11 13.93 -18.68
C LEU A 72 -0.99 13.46 -17.71
N LEU A 73 -1.78 12.46 -18.11
CA LEU A 73 -2.85 11.88 -17.30
C LEU A 73 -2.32 11.30 -15.98
N ALA A 74 -1.19 10.59 -16.03
CA ALA A 74 -0.52 10.03 -14.85
C ALA A 74 -0.02 11.10 -13.85
N SER A 75 0.06 12.36 -14.27
CA SER A 75 0.44 13.48 -13.41
C SER A 75 -0.75 14.26 -12.84
N MET A 76 -1.98 13.82 -13.10
CA MET A 76 -3.22 14.47 -12.63
C MET A 76 -3.81 13.80 -11.38
N LYS A 77 -4.50 14.59 -10.56
CA LYS A 77 -5.24 14.17 -9.37
C LYS A 77 -6.61 14.85 -9.37
N PHE A 78 -7.65 14.09 -9.10
CA PHE A 78 -9.00 14.60 -8.90
C PHE A 78 -9.18 15.07 -7.45
N ASP A 79 -9.66 16.30 -7.28
CA ASP A 79 -9.99 16.86 -5.97
C ASP A 79 -11.47 16.68 -5.67
N TYR A 80 -11.80 15.55 -5.03
CA TYR A 80 -13.16 15.19 -4.64
C TYR A 80 -13.87 16.30 -3.84
N ASN A 81 -13.13 17.05 -3.00
CA ASN A 81 -13.69 18.07 -2.11
C ASN A 81 -14.04 19.38 -2.83
N SER A 82 -13.54 19.57 -4.06
CA SER A 82 -13.86 20.73 -4.88
C SER A 82 -15.15 20.60 -5.68
N THR A 83 -15.80 19.42 -5.63
CA THR A 83 -16.97 19.12 -6.44
C THR A 83 -18.19 19.88 -5.95
N VAL A 84 -18.76 20.71 -6.82
CA VAL A 84 -19.99 21.49 -6.56
C VAL A 84 -21.00 21.25 -7.68
N SER A 85 -22.26 21.10 -7.32
CA SER A 85 -23.37 20.99 -8.26
C SER A 85 -23.70 22.35 -8.88
N PHE A 86 -23.92 22.39 -10.20
CA PHE A 86 -24.42 23.55 -10.90
C PHE A 86 -25.95 23.45 -11.00
N PHE A 87 -26.68 24.07 -10.05
CA PHE A 87 -28.13 24.19 -10.12
C PHE A 87 -28.51 25.60 -10.58
N GLU A 88 -29.43 25.70 -11.54
CA GLU A 88 -30.22 26.92 -11.69
C GLU A 88 -31.22 26.97 -10.53
N GLU A 89 -31.20 28.06 -9.76
CA GLU A 89 -32.10 28.28 -8.63
C GLU A 89 -33.56 27.95 -9.03
N GLY A 90 -34.20 27.01 -8.31
CA GLY A 90 -35.61 26.67 -8.49
C GLY A 90 -35.91 25.34 -9.19
N THR A 91 -34.91 24.56 -9.59
CA THR A 91 -35.12 23.21 -10.15
C THR A 91 -35.02 22.13 -9.05
N THR A 92 -36.12 21.40 -8.82
CA THR A 92 -36.12 20.20 -7.96
C THR A 92 -35.70 19.00 -8.81
N SER A 93 -34.57 18.38 -8.52
CA SER A 93 -34.14 17.12 -9.15
C SER A 93 -34.79 15.91 -8.47
N ASN A 94 -35.13 14.90 -9.26
CA ASN A 94 -35.57 13.60 -8.73
C ASN A 94 -34.35 12.75 -8.36
N PRO A 95 -34.47 11.86 -7.36
CA PRO A 95 -33.44 10.86 -7.08
C PRO A 95 -33.12 10.03 -8.33
N GLY A 96 -31.84 10.00 -8.73
CA GLY A 96 -31.36 9.29 -9.92
C GLY A 96 -31.19 10.18 -11.16
N ASP A 97 -31.64 11.44 -11.13
CA ASP A 97 -31.34 12.39 -12.20
C ASP A 97 -29.83 12.67 -12.27
N LYS A 98 -29.32 12.84 -13.49
CA LYS A 98 -27.92 13.19 -13.72
C LYS A 98 -27.77 14.71 -13.77
N LEU A 99 -27.07 15.24 -12.80
CA LEU A 99 -26.83 16.67 -12.60
C LEU A 99 -25.45 17.06 -13.12
N THR A 100 -25.30 18.34 -13.47
CA THR A 100 -24.00 18.87 -13.89
C THR A 100 -23.20 19.30 -12.67
N PHE A 101 -21.96 18.85 -12.59
CA PHE A 101 -21.01 19.19 -11.55
C PHE A 101 -19.80 19.90 -12.14
N ILE A 102 -19.21 20.79 -11.34
CA ILE A 102 -17.90 21.40 -11.57
C ILE A 102 -16.97 20.89 -10.47
N SER A 103 -15.77 20.48 -10.85
CA SER A 103 -14.75 20.03 -9.90
C SER A 103 -13.34 20.35 -10.43
N LYS A 104 -12.31 20.17 -9.61
CA LYS A 104 -10.92 20.47 -9.96
C LYS A 104 -10.12 19.21 -10.26
N ILE A 105 -9.31 19.32 -11.31
CA ILE A 105 -8.16 18.46 -11.54
C ILE A 105 -6.90 19.25 -11.22
N GLU A 106 -6.01 18.66 -10.45
CA GLU A 106 -4.76 19.26 -10.02
C GLU A 106 -3.57 18.43 -10.52
N ALA A 107 -2.43 19.08 -10.73
CA ALA A 107 -1.19 18.35 -10.87
C ALA A 107 -0.82 17.69 -9.53
N THR A 108 -0.40 16.42 -9.58
CA THR A 108 0.09 15.70 -8.40
C THR A 108 1.24 16.47 -7.72
N PRO A 109 1.30 16.48 -6.37
CA PRO A 109 2.38 17.15 -5.64
C PRO A 109 3.75 16.69 -6.13
N ASN A 110 4.67 17.64 -6.31
CA ASN A 110 6.04 17.41 -6.79
C ASN A 110 6.17 16.88 -8.24
N SER A 111 5.08 16.85 -9.02
CA SER A 111 5.14 16.42 -10.42
C SER A 111 6.20 17.21 -11.20
N LYS A 112 7.04 16.47 -11.92
CA LYS A 112 7.99 17.03 -12.90
C LYS A 112 7.35 17.28 -14.27
N VAL A 113 6.10 16.86 -14.48
CA VAL A 113 5.40 16.93 -15.78
C VAL A 113 4.42 18.11 -15.81
N LEU A 114 3.58 18.22 -14.79
CA LEU A 114 2.48 19.19 -14.71
C LEU A 114 2.55 20.06 -13.46
N LYS A 115 1.91 21.23 -13.51
CA LYS A 115 1.67 22.11 -12.36
C LYS A 115 0.32 22.83 -12.47
N GLY A 116 -0.20 23.28 -11.34
CA GLY A 116 -1.46 24.03 -11.24
C GLY A 116 -2.69 23.14 -11.24
N SER A 117 -3.86 23.76 -11.40
CA SER A 117 -5.15 23.10 -11.43
C SER A 117 -6.07 23.71 -12.50
N VAL A 118 -7.06 22.93 -12.94
CA VAL A 118 -8.09 23.31 -13.92
C VAL A 118 -9.46 22.82 -13.44
N ASN A 119 -10.53 23.51 -13.81
CA ASN A 119 -11.89 23.03 -13.58
C ASN A 119 -12.30 22.07 -14.71
N ILE A 120 -12.99 21.00 -14.33
CA ILE A 120 -13.67 20.07 -15.23
C ILE A 120 -15.17 20.13 -14.99
N THR A 121 -15.95 19.78 -16.01
CA THR A 121 -17.40 19.62 -15.92
C THR A 121 -17.79 18.19 -16.27
N PHE A 122 -18.78 17.64 -15.57
CA PHE A 122 -19.33 16.32 -15.87
C PHE A 122 -20.77 16.19 -15.38
N LYS A 123 -21.49 15.19 -15.90
CA LYS A 123 -22.84 14.83 -15.44
C LYS A 123 -22.81 13.50 -14.69
N ALA A 124 -23.34 13.47 -13.48
CA ALA A 124 -23.42 12.25 -12.65
C ALA A 124 -24.66 12.29 -11.75
N THR A 125 -24.99 11.19 -11.07
CA THR A 125 -26.00 11.23 -10.01
C THR A 125 -25.41 11.82 -8.72
N ASP A 126 -26.25 12.43 -7.88
CA ASP A 126 -25.82 12.89 -6.55
C ASP A 126 -25.21 11.75 -5.72
N GLU A 127 -25.79 10.54 -5.82
CA GLU A 127 -25.28 9.35 -5.14
C GLU A 127 -23.83 9.02 -5.57
N ALA A 128 -23.53 9.07 -6.87
CA ALA A 128 -22.18 8.81 -7.36
C ALA A 128 -21.18 9.87 -6.85
N VAL A 129 -21.58 11.13 -6.76
CA VAL A 129 -20.73 12.22 -6.23
C VAL A 129 -20.53 12.10 -4.72
N ILE A 130 -21.60 11.87 -3.94
CA ILE A 130 -21.53 11.65 -2.49
C ILE A 130 -20.64 10.43 -2.17
N LYS A 131 -20.77 9.36 -2.95
CA LYS A 131 -19.91 8.17 -2.87
C LYS A 131 -18.44 8.57 -3.09
N SER A 132 -18.15 9.37 -4.12
CA SER A 132 -16.78 9.80 -4.44
C SER A 132 -16.12 10.66 -3.36
N GLN A 133 -16.90 11.46 -2.60
CA GLN A 133 -16.39 12.28 -1.51
C GLN A 133 -15.93 11.44 -0.30
N ASN A 134 -16.31 10.17 -0.23
CA ASN A 134 -15.90 9.23 0.81
C ASN A 134 -15.17 8.02 0.20
N PRO A 135 -14.03 8.22 -0.50
CA PRO A 135 -13.42 7.17 -1.31
C PRO A 135 -12.99 5.95 -0.48
N ILE A 136 -12.65 6.16 0.79
CA ILE A 136 -12.26 5.13 1.76
C ILE A 136 -13.39 4.11 1.98
N GLN A 137 -14.63 4.57 2.13
CA GLN A 137 -15.77 3.69 2.43
C GLN A 137 -16.13 2.78 1.26
N ASN A 138 -15.66 3.13 0.05
CA ASN A 138 -15.87 2.38 -1.17
C ASN A 138 -14.69 1.48 -1.55
N GLN A 139 -13.61 1.51 -0.78
CA GLN A 139 -12.50 0.59 -1.01
C GLN A 139 -12.94 -0.84 -0.66
N GLU A 140 -12.49 -1.77 -1.49
CA GLU A 140 -12.69 -3.20 -1.23
C GLU A 140 -11.96 -3.56 0.07
N LYS A 141 -12.73 -3.96 1.07
CA LYS A 141 -12.15 -4.51 2.28
C LYS A 141 -11.62 -5.89 1.99
N ASN A 142 -10.36 -6.11 2.34
CA ASN A 142 -9.68 -7.31 1.88
C ASN A 142 -8.63 -7.79 2.89
N LEU A 143 -8.30 -9.07 2.80
CA LEU A 143 -7.26 -9.74 3.56
C LEU A 143 -6.08 -10.04 2.65
N VAL A 144 -4.90 -9.52 3.01
CA VAL A 144 -3.64 -9.75 2.27
C VAL A 144 -2.79 -10.78 3.01
N GLY A 145 -2.32 -11.78 2.27
CA GLY A 145 -1.29 -12.71 2.73
C GLY A 145 0.01 -12.47 1.97
N THR A 146 1.10 -12.19 2.69
CA THR A 146 2.43 -12.02 2.07
C THR A 146 3.17 -13.36 2.01
N TRP A 147 3.25 -13.92 0.81
CA TRP A 147 3.92 -15.18 0.50
C TRP A 147 5.41 -14.94 0.22
N TRP A 148 6.24 -15.88 0.68
CA TRP A 148 7.70 -15.87 0.59
C TRP A 148 8.22 -17.31 0.47
N ASN A 149 9.40 -17.48 -0.14
CA ASN A 149 9.99 -18.78 -0.46
C ASN A 149 11.20 -19.18 0.42
N TRP A 150 11.50 -18.48 1.53
CA TRP A 150 12.60 -18.93 2.39
C TRP A 150 12.11 -20.01 3.35
N GLY A 151 12.78 -21.15 3.37
CA GLY A 151 12.49 -22.23 4.33
C GLY A 151 12.91 -21.84 5.74
N ASN A 152 12.06 -22.11 6.73
CA ASN A 152 12.44 -22.05 8.15
C ASN A 152 12.98 -23.40 8.58
N THR A 153 14.08 -23.47 9.33
CA THR A 153 14.51 -24.77 9.92
C THR A 153 13.45 -25.25 10.91
N ILE A 154 12.82 -26.40 10.62
CA ILE A 154 11.86 -27.02 11.54
C ILE A 154 12.66 -27.95 12.45
N LYS A 155 12.46 -27.77 13.76
CA LYS A 155 13.01 -28.66 14.78
C LYS A 155 11.95 -29.65 15.24
N ASP A 156 12.36 -30.87 15.54
CA ASP A 156 11.46 -31.85 16.15
C ASP A 156 11.28 -31.64 17.66
N GLU A 157 10.45 -32.47 18.28
CA GLU A 157 10.20 -32.50 19.72
C GLU A 157 11.47 -32.75 20.57
N HIS A 158 12.56 -33.17 19.94
CA HIS A 158 13.88 -33.37 20.55
C HIS A 158 14.88 -32.27 20.19
N ASN A 159 14.39 -31.17 19.59
CA ASN A 159 15.19 -30.01 19.19
C ASN A 159 16.27 -30.32 18.13
N ASN A 160 16.14 -31.45 17.43
CA ASN A 160 16.99 -31.79 16.30
C ASN A 160 16.51 -31.06 15.05
N ASP A 161 17.44 -30.55 14.26
CA ASP A 161 17.14 -29.93 12.98
C ASP A 161 16.63 -31.01 12.01
N LYS A 162 15.36 -30.97 11.60
CA LYS A 162 14.80 -31.85 10.55
C LYS A 162 15.11 -31.34 9.13
N GLY A 163 16.17 -30.54 9.00
CA GLY A 163 16.52 -29.79 7.79
C GLY A 163 15.91 -28.38 7.75
N LEU A 164 16.29 -27.62 6.71
CA LEU A 164 15.50 -26.45 6.31
C LEU A 164 14.06 -26.96 6.09
N GLY A 165 13.14 -26.57 6.95
CA GLY A 165 11.71 -26.84 6.79
C GLY A 165 11.32 -26.45 5.38
N TRP A 166 10.73 -27.43 4.73
CA TRP A 166 11.08 -27.85 3.39
C TRP A 166 10.76 -26.79 2.31
N ARG A 167 11.53 -26.88 1.23
CA ARG A 167 11.50 -26.06 0.00
C ARG A 167 10.08 -25.71 -0.45
N GLY A 168 9.85 -24.42 -0.64
CA GLY A 168 8.80 -23.75 -1.41
C GLY A 168 7.47 -24.46 -1.61
N VAL A 169 6.48 -24.10 -0.82
CA VAL A 169 5.08 -24.35 -1.17
C VAL A 169 4.78 -23.69 -2.52
N PHE A 170 4.25 -24.46 -3.46
CA PHE A 170 3.80 -23.91 -4.74
C PHE A 170 2.71 -22.87 -4.51
N LEU A 171 2.90 -21.69 -5.07
CA LEU A 171 1.94 -20.58 -5.01
C LEU A 171 0.54 -21.02 -5.45
N GLU A 172 0.45 -21.93 -6.44
CA GLU A 172 -0.80 -22.52 -6.91
C GLU A 172 -1.59 -23.23 -5.79
N GLN A 173 -0.92 -24.11 -5.04
CA GLN A 173 -1.55 -24.88 -3.97
C GLN A 173 -2.06 -23.97 -2.86
N PHE A 174 -1.35 -22.88 -2.61
CA PHE A 174 -1.78 -21.87 -1.66
C PHE A 174 -2.97 -21.07 -2.21
N ALA A 175 -2.84 -20.55 -3.44
CA ALA A 175 -3.82 -19.65 -4.04
C ALA A 175 -5.19 -20.30 -4.22
N TYR A 176 -5.22 -21.57 -4.62
CA TYR A 176 -6.44 -22.33 -4.88
C TYR A 176 -6.81 -23.32 -3.77
N ASN A 177 -6.20 -23.19 -2.58
CA ASN A 177 -6.68 -23.93 -1.42
C ASN A 177 -8.10 -23.49 -1.04
N GLU A 178 -9.03 -24.43 -0.85
CA GLU A 178 -10.40 -24.10 -0.42
C GLU A 178 -10.45 -23.38 0.95
N LYS A 179 -9.42 -23.57 1.77
CA LYS A 179 -9.27 -22.90 3.08
C LYS A 179 -8.52 -21.58 3.00
N ASN A 180 -8.11 -21.11 1.82
CA ASN A 180 -7.42 -19.83 1.65
C ASN A 180 -8.35 -18.66 2.04
N PRO A 181 -8.08 -17.92 3.12
CA PRO A 181 -8.92 -16.80 3.53
C PRO A 181 -8.57 -15.50 2.79
N TYR A 182 -7.44 -15.45 2.08
CA TYR A 182 -6.90 -14.21 1.52
C TYR A 182 -7.58 -13.81 0.21
N ASP A 183 -7.95 -12.54 0.10
CA ASP A 183 -8.43 -11.93 -1.13
C ASP A 183 -7.27 -11.60 -2.08
N ILE A 184 -6.13 -11.25 -1.48
CA ILE A 184 -4.92 -10.81 -2.16
C ILE A 184 -3.73 -11.59 -1.63
N ILE A 185 -2.94 -12.13 -2.55
CA ILE A 185 -1.66 -12.76 -2.27
C ILE A 185 -0.57 -11.82 -2.76
N ASN A 186 0.28 -11.40 -1.84
CA ASN A 186 1.42 -10.56 -2.15
C ASN A 186 2.69 -11.41 -2.20
N ILE A 187 3.27 -11.58 -3.39
CA ILE A 187 4.52 -12.32 -3.57
C ILE A 187 5.70 -11.36 -3.38
N SER A 188 6.55 -11.68 -2.40
CA SER A 188 7.62 -10.78 -1.99
C SER A 188 8.82 -10.74 -2.95
N SER A 189 9.47 -9.57 -2.96
CA SER A 189 10.84 -9.27 -3.43
C SER A 189 11.02 -9.06 -4.93
N LEU A 190 10.28 -8.12 -5.51
CA LEU A 190 10.70 -7.43 -6.74
C LEU A 190 11.80 -6.42 -6.40
N TYR A 191 13.04 -6.66 -6.85
CA TYR A 191 14.17 -5.75 -6.63
C TYR A 191 15.25 -5.86 -7.71
N THR A 192 16.19 -4.91 -7.72
CA THR A 192 17.35 -4.93 -8.63
C THR A 192 18.49 -5.75 -8.03
N LYS A 193 18.94 -6.80 -8.71
CA LYS A 193 20.06 -7.65 -8.22
C LYS A 193 21.42 -6.95 -8.29
N ALA A 194 21.58 -5.98 -9.20
CA ALA A 194 22.88 -5.35 -9.48
C ALA A 194 23.09 -3.98 -8.79
N GLY A 195 22.15 -3.54 -7.93
CA GLY A 195 22.30 -2.32 -7.12
C GLY A 195 21.74 -1.05 -7.77
N GLU A 196 22.31 0.11 -7.43
CA GLU A 196 21.80 1.43 -7.81
C GLU A 196 21.73 1.64 -9.33
N TYR A 197 20.62 2.22 -9.81
CA TYR A 197 20.39 2.56 -11.22
C TYR A 197 20.33 1.38 -12.20
N GLN A 198 20.48 0.13 -11.75
CA GLN A 198 20.52 -1.08 -12.58
C GLN A 198 19.13 -1.65 -12.86
N ILE A 199 18.31 -0.87 -13.58
CA ILE A 199 16.91 -1.21 -13.88
C ILE A 199 16.77 -2.56 -14.57
N ASP A 200 17.67 -2.91 -15.49
CA ASP A 200 17.53 -4.13 -16.30
C ASP A 200 17.62 -5.41 -15.47
N SER A 201 18.20 -5.34 -14.27
CA SER A 201 18.27 -6.45 -13.30
C SER A 201 17.03 -6.57 -12.40
N LEU A 202 16.02 -5.72 -12.58
CA LEU A 202 14.79 -5.74 -11.81
C LEU A 202 13.99 -6.99 -12.14
N ASN A 203 13.80 -7.86 -11.13
CA ASN A 203 13.00 -9.07 -11.25
C ASN A 203 12.46 -9.48 -9.87
N ILE A 204 11.45 -10.36 -9.85
CA ILE A 204 10.99 -11.02 -8.63
C ILE A 204 11.99 -12.12 -8.27
N ASN A 205 12.36 -12.19 -6.99
CA ASN A 205 13.22 -13.25 -6.51
C ASN A 205 12.61 -14.61 -6.83
N ASP A 206 13.44 -15.58 -7.23
CA ASP A 206 13.02 -16.96 -7.46
C ASP A 206 12.02 -17.15 -8.62
N LEU A 207 11.81 -16.13 -9.47
CA LEU A 207 11.04 -16.27 -10.72
C LEU A 207 11.92 -16.02 -11.95
N THR A 208 11.69 -16.81 -13.00
CA THR A 208 12.31 -16.65 -14.31
C THR A 208 11.28 -16.31 -15.40
N TYR A 209 11.72 -15.55 -16.40
CA TYR A 209 10.94 -15.28 -17.61
C TYR A 209 10.91 -16.48 -18.56
N ASN A 210 11.90 -17.36 -18.46
CA ASN A 210 12.09 -18.50 -19.35
C ASN A 210 12.14 -19.78 -18.51
N PRO A 211 10.99 -20.22 -17.98
CA PRO A 211 10.95 -21.46 -17.21
C PRO A 211 11.24 -22.65 -18.12
N HIS A 212 12.08 -23.58 -17.65
CA HIS A 212 12.37 -24.84 -18.31
C HIS A 212 11.07 -25.64 -18.52
N PRO A 213 10.96 -26.48 -19.57
CA PRO A 213 9.78 -27.33 -19.75
C PRO A 213 9.47 -28.12 -18.48
N LYS A 214 8.19 -28.20 -18.10
CA LYS A 214 7.78 -29.00 -16.93
C LYS A 214 8.25 -30.44 -17.15
N PRO A 215 9.00 -31.06 -16.21
CA PRO A 215 9.42 -32.44 -16.35
C PRO A 215 8.19 -33.35 -16.46
N GLU A 216 8.25 -34.36 -17.35
CA GLU A 216 7.13 -35.29 -17.63
C GLU A 216 6.73 -36.12 -16.40
N ASN A 217 7.70 -36.34 -15.50
CA ASN A 217 7.48 -36.84 -14.16
C ASN A 217 8.09 -35.79 -13.23
N PRO A 218 7.31 -34.85 -12.68
CA PRO A 218 7.82 -34.12 -11.54
C PRO A 218 8.11 -35.19 -10.50
N GLY A 219 9.39 -35.34 -10.12
CA GLY A 219 9.72 -36.01 -8.88
C GLY A 219 8.88 -35.42 -7.74
N TRP A 220 9.00 -35.99 -6.55
CA TRP A 220 8.30 -35.48 -5.35
C TRP A 220 8.18 -33.94 -5.37
N PRO A 221 7.03 -33.34 -5.01
CA PRO A 221 6.75 -31.91 -5.14
C PRO A 221 7.72 -30.96 -4.40
N TYR A 222 8.78 -31.50 -3.80
CA TYR A 222 9.81 -30.86 -3.01
C TYR A 222 11.23 -31.05 -3.60
N ASP A 223 11.36 -31.70 -4.76
CA ASP A 223 12.67 -31.96 -5.38
C ASP A 223 13.23 -30.71 -6.07
N GLY A 224 14.54 -30.49 -5.89
CA GLY A 224 15.23 -29.20 -6.04
C GLY A 224 15.39 -28.64 -7.45
N ASP A 225 14.74 -29.25 -8.45
CA ASP A 225 14.81 -28.84 -9.86
C ASP A 225 13.54 -28.07 -10.32
N ASN A 226 12.62 -27.77 -9.38
CA ASN A 226 11.34 -27.10 -9.63
C ASN A 226 11.36 -25.57 -9.36
N ASP A 227 12.51 -24.92 -9.50
CA ASP A 227 12.66 -23.46 -9.32
C ASP A 227 11.69 -22.64 -10.20
N ASP A 228 11.19 -23.25 -11.28
CA ASP A 228 10.32 -22.62 -12.27
C ASP A 228 8.83 -22.82 -12.04
N THR A 229 8.41 -23.62 -11.06
CA THR A 229 6.99 -24.00 -10.93
C THR A 229 6.09 -22.79 -10.64
N ASN A 230 6.55 -21.83 -9.84
CA ASN A 230 5.80 -20.60 -9.57
C ASN A 230 5.75 -19.69 -10.82
N SER A 231 6.82 -19.65 -11.62
CA SER A 231 6.83 -18.95 -12.92
C SER A 231 5.83 -19.56 -13.89
N HIS A 232 5.83 -20.90 -14.04
CA HIS A 232 4.85 -21.62 -14.85
C HIS A 232 3.42 -21.33 -14.39
N PHE A 233 3.15 -21.44 -13.09
CA PHE A 233 1.82 -21.17 -12.55
C PHE A 233 1.31 -19.77 -12.92
N LEU A 234 2.12 -18.74 -12.72
CA LEU A 234 1.75 -17.35 -13.00
C LEU A 234 1.53 -17.10 -14.50
N ILE A 235 2.42 -17.62 -15.35
CA ILE A 235 2.32 -17.51 -16.81
C ILE A 235 1.07 -18.28 -17.32
N ASP A 236 0.83 -19.49 -16.82
CA ASP A 236 -0.33 -20.30 -17.19
C ASP A 236 -1.63 -19.63 -16.70
N ARG A 237 -1.64 -19.09 -15.47
CA ARG A 237 -2.78 -18.32 -14.93
C ARG A 237 -3.12 -17.13 -15.81
N LYS A 238 -2.11 -16.37 -16.24
CA LYS A 238 -2.29 -15.26 -17.19
C LYS A 238 -2.94 -15.74 -18.48
N LYS A 239 -2.35 -16.75 -19.13
CA LYS A 239 -2.86 -17.29 -20.40
C LYS A 239 -4.32 -17.73 -20.29
N ARG A 240 -4.68 -18.44 -19.21
CA ARG A 240 -6.06 -18.86 -18.95
C ARG A 240 -7.05 -17.69 -18.88
N ARG A 241 -6.67 -16.60 -18.21
CA ARG A 241 -7.49 -15.38 -18.11
C ARG A 241 -7.66 -14.68 -19.45
N GLU A 242 -6.63 -14.71 -20.28
CA GLU A 242 -6.67 -14.13 -21.64
C GLU A 242 -7.51 -14.98 -22.60
N THR A 243 -7.51 -16.31 -22.47
CA THR A 243 -8.23 -17.22 -23.39
C THR A 243 -9.70 -17.41 -23.06
N ASN A 244 -10.08 -17.53 -21.78
CA ASN A 244 -11.43 -17.93 -21.42
C ASN A 244 -12.41 -16.74 -21.33
N GLY A 245 -11.93 -15.51 -21.52
CA GLY A 245 -12.60 -14.35 -20.94
C GLY A 245 -12.75 -14.54 -19.43
N SER A 246 -13.30 -13.55 -18.74
CA SER A 246 -13.43 -13.57 -17.28
C SER A 246 -14.44 -14.61 -16.74
N SER A 247 -14.78 -15.66 -17.50
CA SER A 247 -15.73 -16.69 -17.06
C SER A 247 -15.13 -17.48 -15.89
N LYS A 248 -15.67 -17.22 -14.69
CA LYS A 248 -15.34 -17.84 -13.40
C LYS A 248 -15.68 -19.34 -13.31
N GLU A 249 -15.83 -20.05 -14.43
CA GLU A 249 -16.22 -21.45 -14.42
C GLU A 249 -14.98 -22.34 -14.26
N GLY A 250 -14.84 -22.96 -13.09
CA GLY A 250 -13.98 -24.14 -12.89
C GLY A 250 -13.09 -24.12 -11.65
N PHE A 251 -12.86 -22.97 -11.02
CA PHE A 251 -12.08 -22.86 -9.78
C PHE A 251 -12.82 -21.94 -8.80
N GLY A 252 -12.62 -22.10 -7.50
CA GLY A 252 -13.22 -21.26 -6.46
C GLY A 252 -12.83 -19.77 -6.55
N LYS A 253 -12.71 -19.10 -5.40
CA LYS A 253 -12.24 -17.70 -5.35
C LYS A 253 -10.84 -17.60 -5.98
N ASP A 254 -10.68 -16.92 -7.12
CA ASP A 254 -9.38 -16.63 -7.76
C ASP A 254 -8.80 -15.35 -7.11
N PRO A 255 -7.82 -15.46 -6.18
CA PRO A 255 -7.30 -14.31 -5.48
C PRO A 255 -6.53 -13.39 -6.44
N LYS A 256 -6.48 -12.09 -6.10
CA LYS A 256 -5.55 -11.17 -6.75
C LYS A 256 -4.13 -11.55 -6.34
N ILE A 257 -3.19 -11.56 -7.28
CA ILE A 257 -1.78 -11.81 -7.01
C ILE A 257 -1.00 -10.55 -7.37
N ILE A 258 -0.42 -9.89 -6.37
CA ILE A 258 0.40 -8.69 -6.51
C ILE A 258 1.84 -8.99 -6.09
N THR A 259 2.78 -8.08 -6.37
CA THR A 259 4.16 -8.20 -5.87
C THR A 259 4.65 -6.96 -5.12
N SER A 260 5.50 -7.15 -4.11
CA SER A 260 6.18 -6.08 -3.40
C SER A 260 7.45 -5.62 -4.11
N LEU A 261 7.48 -4.36 -4.58
CA LEU A 261 8.71 -3.67 -4.98
C LEU A 261 9.49 -3.21 -3.74
N GLY A 262 10.59 -3.90 -3.45
CA GLY A 262 11.46 -3.59 -2.33
C GLY A 262 11.72 -4.78 -1.42
N GLY A 263 11.53 -4.59 -0.11
CA GLY A 263 11.92 -5.53 0.94
C GLY A 263 13.24 -5.15 1.63
N ALA A 264 13.64 -5.96 2.60
CA ALA A 264 14.82 -5.69 3.44
C ALA A 264 16.14 -5.71 2.66
N THR A 265 16.20 -6.42 1.53
CA THR A 265 17.38 -6.59 0.68
C THR A 265 17.47 -5.54 -0.43
N ALA A 266 16.46 -4.70 -0.59
CA ALA A 266 16.35 -3.74 -1.69
C ALA A 266 16.81 -2.31 -1.31
N ASP A 267 17.77 -2.20 -0.40
CA ASP A 267 18.20 -0.93 0.22
C ASP A 267 18.91 0.04 -0.74
N ARG A 268 19.29 -0.43 -1.93
CA ARG A 268 20.09 0.29 -2.93
C ARG A 268 19.33 0.65 -4.20
N MET A 269 18.01 0.53 -4.23
CA MET A 269 17.27 0.90 -5.44
C MET A 269 17.21 2.42 -5.60
N MET A 270 17.81 2.94 -6.66
CA MET A 270 17.76 4.36 -6.98
C MET A 270 17.58 4.55 -8.48
N TRP A 271 16.87 5.61 -8.84
CA TRP A 271 16.54 5.96 -10.22
C TRP A 271 16.61 7.46 -10.42
N LYS A 272 17.04 7.87 -11.62
CA LYS A 272 17.02 9.26 -12.08
C LYS A 272 15.80 9.50 -12.95
N TRP A 273 15.35 10.75 -13.05
CA TRP A 273 14.17 11.08 -13.85
C TRP A 273 14.28 10.68 -15.33
N ASN A 274 15.46 10.81 -15.93
CA ASN A 274 15.69 10.38 -17.32
C ASN A 274 15.60 8.85 -17.53
N GLN A 275 15.60 8.05 -16.46
CA GLN A 275 15.38 6.60 -16.50
C GLN A 275 13.91 6.21 -16.33
N LYS A 276 12.99 7.15 -16.13
CA LYS A 276 11.55 6.90 -15.88
C LYS A 276 10.94 5.92 -16.89
N ASN A 277 11.19 6.13 -18.19
CA ASN A 277 10.64 5.25 -19.24
C ASN A 277 11.24 3.84 -19.20
N GLN A 278 12.54 3.72 -18.92
CA GLN A 278 13.20 2.41 -18.76
C GLN A 278 12.63 1.67 -17.55
N LEU A 279 12.47 2.37 -16.43
CA LEU A 279 11.87 1.83 -15.21
C LEU A 279 10.43 1.37 -15.44
N LYS A 280 9.62 2.21 -16.10
CA LYS A 280 8.24 1.88 -16.48
C LYS A 280 8.19 0.60 -17.31
N ASN A 281 8.96 0.55 -18.39
CA ASN A 281 8.94 -0.58 -19.31
C ASN A 281 9.37 -1.87 -18.62
N LYS A 282 10.39 -1.82 -17.76
CA LYS A 282 10.87 -3.00 -17.04
C LYS A 282 9.90 -3.47 -15.95
N LEU A 283 9.31 -2.55 -15.19
CA LEU A 283 8.25 -2.89 -14.24
C LEU A 283 7.06 -3.53 -14.97
N LYS A 284 6.62 -2.93 -16.07
CA LYS A 284 5.54 -3.46 -16.89
C LYS A 284 5.86 -4.84 -17.46
N GLU A 285 7.10 -5.06 -17.93
CA GLU A 285 7.55 -6.38 -18.41
C GLU A 285 7.40 -7.46 -17.34
N VAL A 286 7.84 -7.19 -16.09
CA VAL A 286 7.67 -8.13 -14.96
C VAL A 286 6.18 -8.41 -14.71
N LEU A 287 5.39 -7.34 -14.53
CA LEU A 287 3.97 -7.42 -14.18
C LEU A 287 3.17 -8.16 -15.26
N ASP A 288 3.40 -7.80 -16.53
CA ASP A 288 2.73 -8.40 -17.67
C ASP A 288 3.18 -9.85 -17.88
N THR A 289 4.46 -10.21 -17.72
CA THR A 289 4.92 -11.59 -17.92
C THR A 289 4.20 -12.53 -16.96
N PHE A 290 4.15 -12.18 -15.68
CA PHE A 290 3.58 -13.02 -14.63
C PHE A 290 2.08 -12.80 -14.40
N GLY A 291 1.43 -11.93 -15.20
CA GLY A 291 -0.01 -11.67 -15.08
C GLY A 291 -0.42 -11.18 -13.69
N LEU A 292 0.39 -10.32 -13.10
CA LEU A 292 0.17 -9.78 -11.75
C LEU A 292 -0.92 -8.71 -11.78
N ASP A 293 -1.76 -8.73 -10.75
CA ASP A 293 -2.92 -7.85 -10.59
C ASP A 293 -2.55 -6.47 -10.02
N GLY A 294 -1.28 -6.26 -9.67
CA GLY A 294 -0.85 -5.02 -9.03
C GLY A 294 0.54 -5.04 -8.41
N LEU A 295 0.83 -3.97 -7.68
CA LEU A 295 2.12 -3.68 -7.05
C LEU A 295 1.95 -3.11 -5.65
N GLU A 296 2.73 -3.60 -4.70
CA GLU A 296 2.96 -2.94 -3.40
C GLU A 296 4.31 -2.21 -3.42
N ILE A 297 4.34 -0.93 -3.07
CA ILE A 297 5.58 -0.18 -2.87
C ILE A 297 6.08 -0.43 -1.46
N ALA A 298 7.02 -1.36 -1.31
CA ALA A 298 7.57 -1.82 -0.04
C ALA A 298 9.06 -1.46 0.09
N LEU A 299 9.40 -0.21 -0.21
CA LEU A 299 10.78 0.26 -0.29
C LEU A 299 11.46 0.41 1.07
N SER A 300 12.77 0.22 1.08
CA SER A 300 13.63 0.46 2.23
C SER A 300 14.93 1.16 1.80
N GLY A 301 15.78 1.53 2.76
CA GLY A 301 17.11 2.07 2.47
C GLY A 301 17.11 3.40 1.71
N ARG A 302 18.04 3.52 0.74
CA ARG A 302 18.41 4.79 0.07
C ARG A 302 17.26 5.41 -0.71
N THR A 303 16.34 4.62 -1.26
CA THR A 303 15.18 5.14 -1.99
C THR A 303 14.31 6.06 -1.11
N LEU A 304 14.22 5.79 0.20
CA LEU A 304 13.42 6.59 1.13
C LEU A 304 14.02 7.99 1.41
N TYR A 305 15.29 8.19 1.07
CA TYR A 305 15.99 9.47 1.18
C TYR A 305 15.99 10.26 -0.13
N ASN A 306 15.91 9.57 -1.27
CA ASN A 306 16.08 10.19 -2.58
C ASN A 306 14.75 10.61 -3.22
N ARG A 307 14.42 11.91 -3.14
CA ARG A 307 13.16 12.46 -3.69
C ARG A 307 13.03 12.29 -5.20
N GLU A 308 14.12 12.33 -5.95
CA GLU A 308 14.08 12.11 -7.40
C GLU A 308 13.70 10.67 -7.73
N SER A 309 14.26 9.69 -7.03
CA SER A 309 13.92 8.28 -7.22
C SER A 309 12.48 8.00 -6.84
N GLN A 310 11.99 8.63 -5.76
CA GLN A 310 10.59 8.54 -5.35
C GLN A 310 9.66 9.05 -6.45
N GLU A 311 9.90 10.26 -6.96
CA GLU A 311 9.07 10.84 -8.03
C GLU A 311 9.20 10.07 -9.36
N THR A 312 10.39 9.58 -9.69
CA THR A 312 10.62 8.76 -10.89
C THR A 312 9.81 7.47 -10.84
N LEU A 313 9.82 6.78 -9.70
CA LEU A 313 9.01 5.57 -9.50
C LEU A 313 7.52 5.91 -9.49
N SER A 314 7.11 6.98 -8.80
CA SER A 314 5.72 7.38 -8.73
C SER A 314 5.10 7.63 -10.09
N GLN A 315 5.79 8.40 -10.93
CA GLN A 315 5.32 8.66 -12.28
C GLN A 315 5.29 7.37 -13.11
N ALA A 316 6.33 6.52 -13.04
CA ALA A 316 6.38 5.26 -13.79
C ALA A 316 5.20 4.33 -13.43
N VAL A 317 4.88 4.17 -12.14
CA VAL A 317 3.76 3.35 -11.68
C VAL A 317 2.42 3.95 -12.12
N LYS A 318 2.21 5.27 -11.96
CA LYS A 318 0.97 5.92 -12.42
C LYS A 318 0.75 5.76 -13.92
N GLU A 319 1.80 5.81 -14.74
CA GLU A 319 1.67 5.54 -16.18
C GLU A 319 1.25 4.09 -16.49
N ILE A 320 1.78 3.09 -15.76
CA ILE A 320 1.33 1.70 -15.88
C ILE A 320 -0.15 1.57 -15.50
N MET A 321 -0.59 2.28 -14.46
CA MET A 321 -1.99 2.30 -14.05
C MET A 321 -2.90 2.91 -15.12
N VAL A 322 -2.50 4.05 -15.72
CA VAL A 322 -3.24 4.66 -16.84
C VAL A 322 -3.35 3.66 -18.00
N GLU A 323 -2.26 3.02 -18.39
CA GLU A 323 -2.26 2.00 -19.46
C GLU A 323 -3.23 0.85 -19.15
N ASN A 324 -3.28 0.36 -17.91
CA ASN A 324 -4.24 -0.66 -17.47
C ASN A 324 -5.70 -0.15 -17.52
N TRP A 325 -5.96 1.06 -17.01
CA TRP A 325 -7.30 1.64 -17.01
C TRP A 325 -7.85 1.91 -18.41
N LEU A 326 -6.99 2.31 -19.36
CA LEU A 326 -7.36 2.45 -20.77
C LEU A 326 -7.66 1.10 -21.44
N GLN A 327 -7.06 0.02 -20.96
CA GLN A 327 -7.40 -1.36 -21.37
C GLN A 327 -8.65 -1.92 -20.68
N GLY A 328 -9.29 -1.15 -19.79
CA GLY A 328 -10.40 -1.64 -18.98
C GLY A 328 -9.99 -2.62 -17.88
N LYS A 329 -8.69 -2.71 -17.56
CA LYS A 329 -8.15 -3.53 -16.48
C LYS A 329 -8.02 -2.71 -15.19
N ASP A 330 -8.24 -3.37 -14.07
CA ASP A 330 -7.89 -2.82 -12.76
C ASP A 330 -6.41 -3.06 -12.46
N PHE A 331 -5.84 -2.16 -11.65
CA PHE A 331 -4.47 -2.28 -11.15
C PHE A 331 -4.47 -2.00 -9.66
N TYR A 332 -4.10 -2.99 -8.85
CA TYR A 332 -4.03 -2.83 -7.41
C TYR A 332 -2.72 -2.16 -7.00
N LEU A 333 -2.78 -1.01 -6.34
CA LEU A 333 -1.61 -0.32 -5.83
C LEU A 333 -1.70 -0.19 -4.32
N SER A 334 -0.69 -0.68 -3.59
CA SER A 334 -0.56 -0.44 -2.14
C SER A 334 0.79 0.18 -1.82
N ILE A 335 0.89 0.87 -0.68
CA ILE A 335 2.15 1.41 -0.15
C ILE A 335 2.39 0.77 1.21
N SER A 336 3.52 0.09 1.39
CA SER A 336 3.94 -0.47 2.68
C SER A 336 4.83 0.51 3.43
N THR A 337 4.59 0.68 4.74
CA THR A 337 5.36 1.62 5.54
C THR A 337 5.56 1.17 6.98
N ARG A 338 6.71 1.55 7.55
CA ARG A 338 6.97 1.42 8.99
C ARG A 338 6.64 2.72 9.69
N ILE A 339 6.14 2.64 10.92
CA ILE A 339 5.80 3.80 11.77
C ILE A 339 6.91 4.89 11.77
N PRO A 340 8.22 4.59 11.87
CA PRO A 340 9.26 5.62 11.85
C PRO A 340 9.40 6.39 10.53
N TRP A 341 8.90 5.85 9.42
CA TRP A 341 8.96 6.50 8.10
C TRP A 341 7.77 7.44 7.85
N LEU A 342 6.87 7.55 8.82
CA LEU A 342 5.72 8.44 8.82
C LEU A 342 5.94 9.65 9.73
N LEU A 343 7.17 10.00 10.13
CA LEU A 343 7.38 11.21 10.95
C LEU A 343 7.15 12.47 10.11
N LYS A 344 6.36 13.44 10.61
CA LYS A 344 6.10 14.73 9.91
C LYS A 344 7.40 15.44 9.54
N SER A 345 8.39 15.40 10.42
CA SER A 345 9.68 16.05 10.24
C SER A 345 10.65 15.27 9.34
N ALA A 346 10.34 14.03 8.94
CA ALA A 346 11.30 13.18 8.24
C ALA A 346 11.75 13.80 6.91
N THR A 347 10.81 14.33 6.13
CA THR A 347 11.10 14.93 4.83
C THR A 347 12.01 16.16 4.97
N ALA A 348 11.68 17.07 5.89
CA ALA A 348 12.45 18.29 6.15
C ALA A 348 13.84 18.02 6.74
N MET A 349 14.00 16.93 7.49
CA MET A 349 15.26 16.53 8.12
C MET A 349 16.10 15.57 7.26
N ASN A 350 15.72 15.31 6.01
CA ASN A 350 16.34 14.31 5.15
C ASN A 350 16.50 12.91 5.81
N LYS A 351 15.45 12.48 6.51
CA LYS A 351 15.33 11.12 7.08
C LYS A 351 14.57 10.21 6.11
N PRO A 352 14.66 8.87 6.24
CA PRO A 352 13.85 7.98 5.42
C PRO A 352 12.37 8.30 5.64
N SER A 353 11.66 8.52 4.55
CA SER A 353 10.24 8.89 4.58
C SER A 353 9.51 8.27 3.40
N VAL A 354 8.34 7.69 3.69
CA VAL A 354 7.40 7.22 2.66
C VAL A 354 6.44 8.34 2.23
N VAL A 355 6.36 9.44 2.99
CA VAL A 355 5.40 10.52 2.79
C VAL A 355 5.38 11.05 1.35
N PRO A 356 6.52 11.25 0.66
CA PRO A 356 6.47 11.72 -0.72
C PRO A 356 5.80 10.74 -1.70
N PHE A 357 5.83 9.44 -1.44
CA PHE A 357 5.04 8.47 -2.22
C PHE A 357 3.54 8.65 -1.96
N ILE A 358 3.15 8.77 -0.69
CA ILE A 358 1.76 8.98 -0.28
C ILE A 358 1.20 10.25 -0.94
N GLU A 359 1.98 11.34 -0.95
CA GLU A 359 1.57 12.61 -1.56
C GLU A 359 1.51 12.54 -3.10
N SER A 360 2.52 11.98 -3.75
CA SER A 360 2.59 11.89 -5.23
C SER A 360 1.58 10.91 -5.83
N MET A 361 1.11 9.94 -5.04
CA MET A 361 0.14 8.91 -5.43
C MET A 361 -1.22 9.06 -4.75
N ASP A 362 -1.52 10.21 -4.13
CA ASP A 362 -2.81 10.41 -3.48
C ASP A 362 -3.96 10.31 -4.50
N GLY A 363 -4.94 9.45 -4.22
CA GLY A 363 -6.01 9.09 -5.14
C GLY A 363 -5.68 7.97 -6.13
N TRP A 364 -4.43 7.49 -6.18
CA TRP A 364 -3.99 6.40 -7.06
C TRP A 364 -3.86 5.05 -6.36
N PHE A 365 -3.46 5.02 -5.09
CA PHE A 365 -3.36 3.77 -4.34
C PHE A 365 -4.72 3.31 -3.78
N ASN A 366 -4.87 1.99 -3.63
CA ASN A 366 -6.00 1.34 -2.97
C ASN A 366 -5.88 1.41 -1.45
N ASP A 367 -4.69 1.22 -0.89
CA ASP A 367 -4.44 1.32 0.55
C ASP A 367 -2.97 1.61 0.90
N ILE A 368 -2.76 1.97 2.17
CA ILE A 368 -1.45 2.05 2.82
C ILE A 368 -1.37 0.99 3.91
N SER A 369 -0.41 0.07 3.80
CA SER A 369 -0.11 -0.97 4.77
C SER A 369 0.86 -0.46 5.86
N ILE A 370 0.35 -0.28 7.08
CA ILE A 370 1.16 0.09 8.25
C ILE A 370 1.71 -1.18 8.89
N ILE A 371 3.02 -1.38 8.79
CA ILE A 371 3.75 -2.48 9.42
C ILE A 371 3.84 -2.25 10.93
N THR A 372 3.25 -3.15 11.70
CA THR A 372 3.21 -3.12 13.17
C THR A 372 4.15 -4.13 13.84
N TYR A 373 4.97 -4.84 13.07
CA TYR A 373 6.02 -5.76 13.54
C TYR A 373 7.43 -5.22 13.22
N ASN A 374 8.48 -5.81 13.80
CA ASN A 374 9.86 -5.32 13.64
C ASN A 374 10.04 -3.86 14.08
N LEU A 375 9.32 -3.45 15.12
CA LEU A 375 9.25 -2.07 15.63
C LEU A 375 10.29 -1.74 16.70
N SER A 376 11.06 -2.71 17.18
CA SER A 376 11.85 -2.66 18.41
C SER A 376 12.95 -1.58 18.40
N ARG A 377 12.60 -0.34 18.77
CA ARG A 377 13.55 0.77 18.94
C ARG A 377 13.08 1.74 20.03
N PRO A 378 13.95 2.18 20.96
CA PRO A 378 13.59 3.13 22.03
C PRO A 378 13.02 4.48 21.57
N VAL A 379 13.23 4.84 20.30
CA VAL A 379 12.77 6.09 19.70
C VAL A 379 11.27 6.09 19.34
N ASN A 380 10.64 4.91 19.35
CA ASN A 380 9.24 4.74 19.05
C ASN A 380 8.43 4.97 20.32
N GLN A 381 7.74 6.10 20.39
CA GLN A 381 6.91 6.49 21.53
C GLN A 381 5.75 7.37 21.06
N ILE A 382 4.64 7.28 21.78
CA ILE A 382 3.46 8.13 21.70
C ILE A 382 3.41 8.98 22.96
N ILE A 383 2.97 10.24 22.82
CA ILE A 383 2.60 11.09 23.95
C ILE A 383 1.08 11.15 23.94
N ALA A 384 0.43 10.73 25.02
CA ALA A 384 -1.02 10.75 25.13
C ALA A 384 -1.55 12.19 25.02
N PRO A 385 -2.35 12.55 24.00
CA PRO A 385 -2.90 13.91 23.87
C PRO A 385 -4.08 14.16 24.83
N GLU A 386 -4.69 13.09 25.31
CA GLU A 386 -5.81 13.04 26.26
C GLU A 386 -5.65 11.84 27.20
N THR A 387 -6.44 11.80 28.28
CA THR A 387 -6.51 10.62 29.16
C THR A 387 -7.37 9.56 28.49
N PHE A 388 -6.88 8.31 28.45
CA PHE A 388 -7.59 7.21 27.82
C PHE A 388 -7.32 5.88 28.54
N THR A 389 -8.19 4.90 28.34
CA THR A 389 -8.08 3.58 28.98
C THR A 389 -7.99 2.51 27.90
N VAL A 390 -6.97 1.64 28.01
CA VAL A 390 -6.85 0.44 27.18
C VAL A 390 -6.63 -0.73 28.12
N ASP A 391 -7.45 -1.77 27.96
CA ASP A 391 -7.36 -3.00 28.75
C ASP A 391 -7.43 -2.77 30.27
N GLY A 392 -8.32 -1.86 30.69
CA GLY A 392 -8.48 -1.49 32.10
C GLY A 392 -7.34 -0.66 32.68
N VAL A 393 -6.29 -0.37 31.91
CA VAL A 393 -5.19 0.52 32.31
C VAL A 393 -5.43 1.92 31.76
N THR A 394 -5.51 2.90 32.65
CA THR A 394 -5.66 4.32 32.30
C THR A 394 -4.30 4.98 32.14
N TYR A 395 -4.14 5.71 31.04
CA TYR A 395 -2.95 6.49 30.69
C TYR A 395 -3.33 7.97 30.74
N GLU A 396 -2.55 8.75 31.47
CA GLU A 396 -2.87 10.18 31.66
C GLU A 396 -2.41 11.04 30.49
N LYS A 397 -3.10 12.16 30.26
CA LYS A 397 -2.65 13.16 29.29
C LYS A 397 -1.19 13.57 29.53
N GLY A 398 -0.38 13.51 28.49
CA GLY A 398 1.05 13.81 28.51
C GLY A 398 1.95 12.61 28.84
N GLU A 399 1.37 11.46 29.20
CA GLU A 399 2.13 10.24 29.46
C GLU A 399 2.84 9.74 28.19
N LYS A 400 4.07 9.23 28.36
CA LYS A 400 4.90 8.70 27.29
C LYS A 400 4.78 7.19 27.23
N ILE A 401 4.16 6.68 26.18
CA ILE A 401 3.98 5.25 25.93
C ILE A 401 5.03 4.82 24.92
N ARG A 402 6.03 4.05 25.37
CA ARG A 402 7.15 3.60 24.55
C ARG A 402 6.90 2.21 23.99
N SER A 403 7.41 1.98 22.78
CA SER A 403 7.60 0.63 22.25
C SER A 403 8.59 -0.12 23.14
N ASN A 404 8.28 -1.38 23.41
CA ASN A 404 9.14 -2.25 24.20
C ASN A 404 10.38 -2.65 23.37
N LEU A 405 11.51 -2.86 24.06
CA LEU A 405 12.70 -3.42 23.42
C LEU A 405 12.48 -4.91 23.19
N SER A 406 12.88 -5.41 22.02
CA SER A 406 12.91 -6.85 21.74
C SER A 406 13.67 -7.58 22.85
N PRO A 407 13.19 -8.75 23.34
CA PRO A 407 12.13 -9.59 22.79
C PRO A 407 10.72 -9.35 23.37
N ASP A 408 10.49 -8.28 24.13
CA ASP A 408 9.23 -8.09 24.85
C ASP A 408 8.06 -7.80 23.89
N ILE A 409 6.88 -8.30 24.27
CA ILE A 409 5.62 -8.11 23.56
C ILE A 409 5.22 -6.65 23.69
N GLU A 410 4.83 -6.01 22.58
CA GLU A 410 4.38 -4.62 22.58
C GLU A 410 3.08 -4.45 23.35
N LYS A 411 2.93 -3.36 24.12
CA LYS A 411 1.73 -3.09 24.92
C LYS A 411 0.53 -2.72 24.03
N ALA A 412 -0.68 -3.14 24.41
CA ALA A 412 -1.91 -2.76 23.70
C ALA A 412 -2.08 -1.23 23.58
N ALA A 413 -1.76 -0.50 24.66
CA ALA A 413 -1.81 0.97 24.66
C ALA A 413 -0.85 1.62 23.64
N PHE A 414 0.29 0.98 23.34
CA PHE A 414 1.21 1.48 22.32
C PHE A 414 0.60 1.36 20.92
N PHE A 415 -0.02 0.21 20.59
CA PHE A 415 -0.74 0.06 19.32
C PHE A 415 -1.92 1.03 19.21
N TYR A 416 -2.75 1.09 20.25
CA TYR A 416 -3.90 1.99 20.32
C TYR A 416 -3.47 3.44 20.06
N GLY A 417 -2.50 3.93 20.83
CA GLY A 417 -2.03 5.31 20.73
C GLY A 417 -1.35 5.61 19.39
N THR A 418 -0.64 4.63 18.80
CA THR A 418 0.02 4.80 17.51
C THR A 418 -0.98 4.88 16.37
N ILE A 419 -1.99 3.99 16.35
CA ILE A 419 -3.03 3.98 15.32
C ILE A 419 -3.87 5.25 15.43
N ARG A 420 -4.31 5.65 16.63
CA ARG A 420 -5.01 6.93 16.85
C ARG A 420 -4.15 8.11 16.40
N ALA A 421 -2.87 8.16 16.77
CA ALA A 421 -1.96 9.24 16.36
C ALA A 421 -1.77 9.38 14.84
N LEU A 422 -2.03 8.33 14.06
CA LEU A 422 -1.97 8.31 12.61
C LEU A 422 -3.32 8.60 11.95
N LEU A 423 -4.41 8.06 12.52
CA LEU A 423 -5.71 7.97 11.84
C LEU A 423 -6.80 8.88 12.42
N ASP A 424 -6.59 9.43 13.61
CA ASP A 424 -7.53 10.32 14.28
C ASP A 424 -7.11 11.77 14.07
N ASP A 425 -7.98 12.55 13.41
CA ASP A 425 -7.83 13.96 13.09
C ASP A 425 -7.70 14.85 14.34
N LYS A 426 -8.18 14.41 15.51
CA LYS A 426 -8.02 15.10 16.79
C LYS A 426 -6.69 14.77 17.47
N TRP A 427 -6.20 13.54 17.31
CA TRP A 427 -4.92 13.12 17.90
C TRP A 427 -3.72 13.54 17.05
N ASN A 428 -3.83 13.47 15.73
CA ASN A 428 -2.72 13.72 14.82
C ASN A 428 -2.07 15.11 14.97
N PRO A 429 -2.81 16.23 15.18
CA PRO A 429 -2.21 17.54 15.37
C PRO A 429 -1.20 17.60 16.52
N ASN A 430 -1.41 16.81 17.57
CA ASN A 430 -0.54 16.70 18.74
C ASN A 430 0.49 15.56 18.62
N SER A 431 0.48 14.85 17.50
CA SER A 431 1.38 13.73 17.20
C SER A 431 2.55 14.15 16.31
N LYS A 432 3.62 13.35 16.35
CA LYS A 432 4.80 13.52 15.49
C LYS A 432 4.65 12.87 14.11
N TYR A 433 3.51 12.22 13.83
CA TYR A 433 3.33 11.41 12.62
C TYR A 433 2.48 12.10 11.57
N TYR A 434 2.78 11.82 10.31
CA TYR A 434 2.01 12.25 9.16
C TYR A 434 0.55 11.84 9.30
N ASP A 435 -0.34 12.71 8.86
CA ASP A 435 -1.78 12.50 8.97
C ASP A 435 -2.28 11.53 7.90
N LEU A 436 -2.90 10.45 8.34
CA LEU A 436 -3.51 9.42 7.49
C LEU A 436 -5.01 9.28 7.76
N SER A 437 -5.62 10.25 8.46
CA SER A 437 -7.06 10.29 8.80
C SER A 437 -8.00 10.38 7.59
N ASN A 438 -7.48 10.59 6.39
CA ASN A 438 -8.26 10.59 5.15
C ASN A 438 -7.77 9.55 4.14
N LYS A 439 -6.98 8.56 4.59
CA LYS A 439 -6.41 7.51 3.73
C LYS A 439 -7.02 6.14 4.05
N PRO A 440 -7.17 5.25 3.05
CA PRO A 440 -7.46 3.85 3.29
C PRO A 440 -6.23 3.12 3.85
N ILE A 441 -6.43 2.43 4.97
CA ILE A 441 -5.36 1.88 5.81
C ILE A 441 -5.53 0.38 6.00
N ARG A 442 -4.43 -0.32 5.86
CA ARG A 442 -4.29 -1.72 6.19
C ARG A 442 -3.34 -1.87 7.36
N ILE A 443 -3.72 -2.65 8.36
CA ILE A 443 -2.80 -2.98 9.47
C ILE A 443 -2.04 -4.25 9.10
N ALA A 444 -0.72 -4.12 8.92
CA ALA A 444 0.14 -5.23 8.54
C ALA A 444 0.81 -5.84 9.79
N THR A 445 0.43 -7.07 10.10
CA THR A 445 0.96 -7.87 11.20
C THR A 445 1.76 -9.07 10.67
N THR A 446 2.31 -9.87 11.57
CA THR A 446 3.05 -11.10 11.30
C THR A 446 2.25 -12.31 11.77
N THR A 447 2.42 -13.47 11.15
CA THR A 447 1.93 -14.72 11.74
C THR A 447 2.83 -15.12 12.92
N PRO A 448 2.32 -15.91 13.91
CA PRO A 448 3.15 -16.44 15.01
C PRO A 448 4.33 -17.29 14.56
N PHE A 449 4.29 -17.79 13.33
CA PHE A 449 5.27 -18.70 12.74
C PHE A 449 6.25 -18.02 11.78
N ALA A 450 6.09 -16.71 11.57
CA ALA A 450 6.98 -15.95 10.70
C ALA A 450 8.19 -15.41 11.49
N SER A 451 9.32 -15.24 10.79
CA SER A 451 10.57 -14.74 11.37
C SER A 451 10.53 -13.22 11.58
N SER A 452 9.81 -12.77 12.62
CA SER A 452 9.75 -11.35 13.00
C SER A 452 10.12 -11.14 14.47
N THR A 453 10.70 -9.98 14.77
CA THR A 453 11.08 -9.55 16.12
C THR A 453 10.14 -8.45 16.59
N GLY A 454 9.39 -8.69 17.67
CA GLY A 454 8.51 -7.70 18.29
C GLY A 454 7.29 -7.31 17.43
N GLY A 455 6.22 -6.89 18.10
CA GLY A 455 4.99 -6.36 17.49
C GLY A 455 3.81 -7.31 17.42
N PHE A 456 4.01 -8.61 17.66
CA PHE A 456 2.91 -9.54 17.86
C PHE A 456 3.22 -10.41 19.06
N GLY A 457 2.32 -10.40 20.03
CA GLY A 457 2.44 -11.27 21.19
C GLY A 457 1.19 -11.23 22.04
N PHE A 458 1.03 -12.32 22.77
CA PHE A 458 -0.03 -12.55 23.73
C PHE A 458 0.49 -12.21 25.11
N GLU A 459 -0.29 -11.45 25.89
CA GLU A 459 -0.02 -11.45 27.32
C GLU A 459 -0.09 -12.88 27.87
N LYS A 460 0.72 -13.15 28.89
CA LYS A 460 0.79 -14.46 29.51
C LYS A 460 -0.62 -14.86 30.00
N ASN A 461 -1.20 -15.90 29.39
CA ASN A 461 -2.56 -16.42 29.63
C ASN A 461 -3.72 -15.70 28.89
N SER A 462 -3.45 -14.92 27.84
CA SER A 462 -4.50 -14.35 26.97
C SER A 462 -4.67 -15.13 25.67
N ASP A 463 -5.92 -15.32 25.23
CA ASP A 463 -6.26 -15.81 23.89
C ASP A 463 -6.31 -14.66 22.84
N GLU A 464 -6.17 -13.40 23.27
CA GLU A 464 -6.14 -12.23 22.39
C GLU A 464 -4.75 -11.58 22.37
N SER A 465 -4.34 -11.09 21.20
CA SER A 465 -3.10 -10.32 21.03
C SER A 465 -3.28 -8.87 21.48
N ASN A 466 -2.18 -8.22 21.87
CA ASN A 466 -2.21 -6.80 22.26
C ASN A 466 -2.67 -5.86 21.14
N LEU A 467 -2.48 -6.26 19.87
CA LEU A 467 -3.01 -5.52 18.73
C LEU A 467 -4.55 -5.67 18.62
N GLU A 468 -5.08 -6.87 18.84
CA GLU A 468 -6.54 -7.11 18.85
C GLU A 468 -7.23 -6.33 19.96
N ILE A 469 -6.64 -6.31 21.15
CA ILE A 469 -7.12 -5.49 22.29
C ILE A 469 -7.17 -4.01 21.88
N ALA A 470 -6.10 -3.49 21.29
CA ALA A 470 -6.04 -2.10 20.84
C ALA A 470 -7.12 -1.77 19.78
N LEU A 471 -7.30 -2.63 18.79
CA LEU A 471 -8.27 -2.44 17.71
C LEU A 471 -9.71 -2.50 18.24
N ARG A 472 -10.00 -3.41 19.18
CA ARG A 472 -11.29 -3.46 19.87
C ARG A 472 -11.58 -2.16 20.62
N GLU A 473 -10.61 -1.60 21.36
CA GLU A 473 -10.82 -0.34 22.07
C GLU A 473 -11.00 0.84 21.10
N ILE A 474 -10.24 0.90 20.01
CA ILE A 474 -10.48 1.88 18.92
C ILE A 474 -11.92 1.77 18.42
N TYR A 475 -12.41 0.56 18.16
CA TYR A 475 -13.77 0.35 17.70
C TYR A 475 -14.82 0.81 18.72
N LYS A 476 -14.62 0.53 20.01
CA LYS A 476 -15.53 1.02 21.07
C LYS A 476 -15.59 2.54 21.08
N ASP A 477 -14.45 3.22 20.99
CA ASP A 477 -14.38 4.68 20.98
C ASP A 477 -15.04 5.30 19.76
N THR A 478 -14.96 4.62 18.61
CA THR A 478 -15.57 5.09 17.37
C THR A 478 -17.10 5.13 17.41
N LYS A 479 -17.73 4.30 18.26
CA LYS A 479 -19.18 4.35 18.50
C LYS A 479 -19.62 5.57 19.32
N VAL A 480 -18.69 6.21 20.03
CA VAL A 480 -18.99 7.24 21.03
C VAL A 480 -18.51 8.63 20.61
N SER A 481 -17.34 8.75 19.96
CA SER A 481 -16.66 10.06 19.83
C SER A 481 -15.95 10.38 18.51
N ASN A 482 -15.56 9.37 17.71
CA ASN A 482 -14.92 9.60 16.40
C ASN A 482 -15.08 8.38 15.45
N PRO A 483 -16.12 8.33 14.59
CA PRO A 483 -16.37 7.16 13.74
C PRO A 483 -15.30 6.93 12.66
N ASP A 484 -14.48 7.92 12.35
CA ASP A 484 -13.64 7.92 11.14
C ASP A 484 -12.36 7.07 11.28
N VAL A 485 -11.84 6.91 12.50
CA VAL A 485 -10.64 6.09 12.77
C VAL A 485 -10.84 4.64 12.32
N ALA A 486 -11.95 4.02 12.72
CA ALA A 486 -12.25 2.63 12.34
C ALA A 486 -12.68 2.51 10.87
N ARG A 487 -13.31 3.55 10.30
CA ARG A 487 -13.71 3.57 8.88
C ARG A 487 -12.52 3.53 7.93
N ASN A 488 -11.39 4.10 8.35
CA ASN A 488 -10.18 4.11 7.55
C ASN A 488 -9.46 2.77 7.50
N ILE A 489 -9.73 1.87 8.45
CA ILE A 489 -9.13 0.53 8.45
C ILE A 489 -9.90 -0.35 7.46
N VAL A 490 -9.36 -0.46 6.25
CA VAL A 490 -9.96 -1.22 5.13
C VAL A 490 -9.54 -2.67 5.12
N GLY A 491 -8.52 -3.08 5.89
CA GLY A 491 -8.12 -4.48 5.92
C GLY A 491 -6.88 -4.77 6.75
N LEU A 492 -6.37 -5.98 6.53
CA LEU A 492 -5.19 -6.50 7.23
C LEU A 492 -4.22 -7.11 6.23
N SER A 493 -2.94 -7.11 6.60
CA SER A 493 -1.93 -7.92 5.92
C SER A 493 -1.23 -8.82 6.93
N TYR A 494 -0.95 -10.05 6.54
CA TYR A 494 -0.18 -10.99 7.32
C TYR A 494 1.12 -11.31 6.61
N PHE A 495 2.24 -10.99 7.25
CA PHE A 495 3.55 -11.37 6.77
C PHE A 495 3.87 -12.82 7.11
N GLY A 496 4.40 -13.54 6.12
CA GLY A 496 5.02 -14.84 6.31
C GLY A 496 4.09 -16.03 6.16
N ILE A 497 3.04 -15.93 5.34
CA ILE A 497 2.10 -17.03 5.07
C ILE A 497 2.80 -18.20 4.37
N THR A 498 2.68 -19.41 4.92
CA THR A 498 3.19 -20.67 4.34
C THR A 498 2.11 -21.76 4.40
N LEU A 499 2.22 -22.80 3.57
CA LEU A 499 1.25 -23.92 3.59
C LEU A 499 1.22 -24.62 4.93
N ASP A 500 2.36 -24.73 5.61
CA ASP A 500 2.40 -25.29 6.97
C ASP A 500 1.52 -24.46 7.91
N GLN A 501 1.37 -23.14 7.73
CA GLN A 501 0.42 -22.36 8.54
C GLN A 501 -1.06 -22.63 8.19
N ILE A 502 -1.34 -23.15 6.99
CA ILE A 502 -2.67 -23.60 6.57
C ILE A 502 -2.91 -25.08 6.94
N ILE A 503 -1.86 -25.91 6.95
CA ILE A 503 -1.92 -27.38 7.03
C ILE A 503 -1.45 -27.95 8.38
N SER A 504 -0.53 -27.32 9.12
CA SER A 504 0.12 -27.83 10.34
C SER A 504 -0.79 -27.87 11.59
N ASN A 505 -2.04 -28.28 11.40
CA ASN A 505 -2.80 -28.95 12.43
C ASN A 505 -2.33 -30.41 12.43
N GLU A 506 -1.71 -30.87 13.52
CA GLU A 506 -1.32 -32.27 13.72
C GLU A 506 -2.53 -33.25 13.75
N LYS A 507 -3.76 -32.77 13.53
CA LYS A 507 -4.94 -33.56 13.17
C LYS A 507 -5.80 -32.83 12.11
N PRO A 508 -5.93 -33.35 10.87
CA PRO A 508 -6.57 -32.65 9.74
C PRO A 508 -8.09 -32.37 9.84
N THR A 509 -8.77 -32.82 10.90
CA THR A 509 -10.25 -32.79 10.99
C THR A 509 -10.81 -31.67 11.89
N GLU A 510 -9.99 -30.99 12.69
CA GLU A 510 -10.44 -29.92 13.60
C GLU A 510 -9.39 -28.79 13.69
N PRO A 511 -9.55 -27.66 12.98
CA PRO A 511 -8.65 -26.52 13.11
C PRO A 511 -8.87 -25.87 14.48
N THR A 512 -7.98 -26.11 15.44
CA THR A 512 -8.24 -25.62 16.80
C THR A 512 -7.60 -24.27 17.13
N LYS A 513 -6.54 -23.76 16.48
CA LYS A 513 -5.92 -22.48 16.94
C LYS A 513 -5.22 -21.60 15.88
N PHE A 514 -5.82 -21.38 14.71
CA PHE A 514 -5.57 -20.14 13.95
C PHE A 514 -6.81 -19.22 14.01
N ASN A 515 -7.28 -18.97 15.23
CA ASN A 515 -8.49 -18.17 15.50
C ASN A 515 -8.23 -16.66 15.58
N HIS A 516 -7.00 -16.16 15.44
CA HIS A 516 -6.73 -14.70 15.51
C HIS A 516 -7.17 -13.96 14.24
N GLY A 517 -7.19 -14.66 13.10
CA GLY A 517 -7.90 -14.19 11.92
C GLY A 517 -9.39 -13.97 12.19
N SER A 518 -10.01 -14.75 13.08
CA SER A 518 -11.45 -14.64 13.39
C SER A 518 -11.78 -13.41 14.25
N SER A 519 -10.94 -13.03 15.22
CA SER A 519 -11.15 -11.83 16.05
C SER A 519 -11.04 -10.55 15.24
N LEU A 520 -10.11 -10.52 14.28
CA LEU A 520 -9.86 -9.35 13.46
C LEU A 520 -10.75 -9.30 12.20
N SER A 521 -11.13 -10.47 11.66
CA SER A 521 -12.22 -10.57 10.68
C SER A 521 -13.56 -10.21 11.31
N LYS A 522 -13.80 -10.58 12.58
CA LYS A 522 -14.94 -10.12 13.37
C LYS A 522 -14.89 -8.62 13.61
N PHE A 523 -13.72 -8.03 13.89
CA PHE A 523 -13.57 -6.56 13.90
C PHE A 523 -13.94 -5.95 12.55
N ILE A 524 -13.48 -6.52 11.42
CA ILE A 524 -13.86 -6.05 10.08
C ILE A 524 -15.36 -6.20 9.85
N GLU A 525 -15.96 -7.34 10.20
CA GLU A 525 -17.40 -7.62 10.10
C GLU A 525 -18.25 -6.70 10.99
N GLU A 526 -17.78 -6.40 12.19
CA GLU A 526 -18.43 -5.48 13.11
C GLU A 526 -18.30 -4.03 12.62
N ALA A 527 -17.13 -3.63 12.12
CA ALA A 527 -16.95 -2.37 11.41
C ALA A 527 -17.84 -2.28 10.16
N ASN A 528 -18.09 -3.39 9.45
CA ASN A 528 -19.01 -3.45 8.31
C ASN A 528 -20.46 -3.13 8.71
N LYS A 529 -20.87 -3.45 9.94
CA LYS A 529 -22.22 -3.10 10.43
C LYS A 529 -22.40 -1.60 10.62
N LEU A 530 -21.32 -0.84 10.86
CA LEU A 530 -21.35 0.62 10.94
C LEU A 530 -21.49 1.31 9.56
N ASN A 531 -21.22 0.58 8.47
CA ASN A 531 -21.28 1.11 7.10
C ASN A 531 -22.71 1.14 6.51
N LYS A 532 -23.72 0.65 7.23
CA LYS A 532 -25.10 0.81 6.77
C LYS A 532 -25.55 2.24 7.09
N PRO A 533 -25.93 3.07 6.09
CA PRO A 533 -26.57 4.34 6.38
C PRO A 533 -27.75 4.06 7.32
N LYS A 534 -27.85 4.83 8.41
CA LYS A 534 -29.07 4.82 9.21
C LYS A 534 -30.19 5.24 8.27
N LYS A 535 -31.10 4.31 7.98
CA LYS A 535 -32.34 4.61 7.26
C LYS A 535 -33.18 5.60 8.04
#